data_AF-T1BN69-F1
#
_entry.id   AF-T1BN69-F1
#
_cell.length_a   1.000
_cell.length_b   1.000
_cell.length_c   1.000
_cell.angle_alpha   90.00
_cell.angle_beta   90.00
_cell.angle_gamma   90.00
#
_symmetry.space_group_name_H-M   'P 1'
#
loop_
_entity.id
_entity.type
_entity.pdbx_description
1 polymer ?
#
loop_
_entity_poly.entity_id
_entity_poly.type
_entity_poly.pdbx_seq_one_letter_code
_entity_poly.pdbx_strand_id
1 'polypeptide(L)'
;ERQGYRNGVRPRTLYTRVGPVTLQVPQTRDGSFSPELFKRYQRSEQAFVLALMEMVVQGVSTRKVTEVTEALCGASFSKSTVSALCAGLDPRVRAFNERRLTAEYPFVLV
;
A
#
# COMPACT_ATOMS: atom_id res chain seq x y z
N GLU A 1 25.24 15.87 -24.81
CA GLU A 1 25.99 14.66 -24.39
C GLU A 1 25.04 13.55 -23.97
N ARG A 2 25.47 12.28 -24.10
CA ARG A 2 24.68 11.10 -23.71
C ARG A 2 24.88 10.81 -22.22
N GLN A 3 23.80 10.85 -21.44
CA GLN A 3 23.85 10.68 -19.99
C GLN A 3 23.95 9.21 -19.51
N GLY A 4 23.64 8.24 -20.38
CA GLY A 4 23.72 6.82 -19.99
C GLY A 4 23.40 5.84 -21.12
N TYR A 5 23.54 4.55 -20.81
CA TYR A 5 23.29 3.42 -21.71
C TYR A 5 22.29 2.45 -21.09
N ARG A 6 21.34 1.95 -21.89
CA ARG A 6 20.42 0.87 -21.49
C ARG A 6 21.22 -0.42 -21.30
N ASN A 7 20.89 -1.16 -20.25
CA ASN A 7 21.51 -2.42 -19.86
C ASN A 7 20.45 -3.51 -19.62
N GLY A 8 19.57 -3.71 -20.61
CA GLY A 8 18.53 -4.74 -20.56
C GLY A 8 17.27 -4.34 -19.78
N VAL A 9 16.55 -5.36 -19.31
CA VAL A 9 15.33 -5.28 -18.51
C VAL A 9 15.38 -6.34 -17.42
N ARG A 10 14.73 -6.07 -16.29
CA ARG A 10 14.52 -7.07 -15.22
C ARG A 10 13.02 -7.36 -15.05
N PRO A 11 12.62 -8.63 -14.91
CA PRO A 11 11.26 -8.97 -14.54
C PRO A 11 11.00 -8.55 -13.09
N ARG A 12 9.82 -8.00 -12.82
CA ARG A 12 9.35 -7.65 -11.48
C ARG A 12 7.85 -7.85 -11.39
N THR A 13 7.40 -8.59 -10.37
CA THR A 13 5.97 -8.69 -10.06
C THR A 13 5.53 -7.49 -9.22
N LEU A 14 4.43 -6.85 -9.64
CA LEU A 14 3.72 -5.82 -8.89
C LEU A 14 2.32 -6.36 -8.55
N TYR A 15 1.97 -6.37 -7.26
CA TYR A 15 0.63 -6.76 -6.83
C TYR A 15 -0.33 -5.59 -6.99
N THR A 16 -1.41 -5.78 -7.74
CA THR A 16 -2.41 -4.75 -8.04
C THR A 16 -3.81 -5.23 -7.68
N ARG A 17 -4.80 -4.33 -7.75
CA ARG A 17 -6.21 -4.67 -7.51
C ARG A 17 -6.80 -5.70 -8.47
N VAL A 18 -6.19 -5.87 -9.64
CA VAL A 18 -6.60 -6.86 -10.66
C VAL A 18 -5.71 -8.11 -10.63
N GLY A 19 -4.88 -8.26 -9.59
CA GLY A 19 -3.96 -9.37 -9.42
C GLY A 19 -2.49 -9.01 -9.69
N PRO A 20 -1.59 -10.01 -9.65
CA PRO A 20 -0.17 -9.82 -9.89
C PRO A 20 0.12 -9.53 -11.37
N VAL A 21 0.84 -8.43 -11.62
CA VAL A 21 1.28 -8.03 -12.96
C VAL A 21 2.80 -8.18 -13.05
N THR A 22 3.29 -8.93 -14.03
CA THR A 22 4.73 -9.04 -14.32
C THR A 22 5.17 -7.91 -15.24
N LEU A 23 6.02 -7.04 -14.71
CA LEU A 23 6.58 -5.89 -15.40
C LEU A 23 8.00 -6.20 -15.90
N GLN A 24 8.35 -5.67 -17.07
CA GLN A 24 9.73 -5.63 -17.56
C GLN A 24 10.32 -4.25 -17.30
N VAL A 25 11.06 -4.11 -16.20
CA VAL A 25 11.59 -2.82 -15.76
C VAL A 25 12.91 -2.54 -16.46
N PRO A 26 13.06 -1.41 -17.18
CA PRO A 26 14.32 -1.04 -17.82
C PRO A 26 15.46 -0.90 -16.80
N GLN A 27 16.67 -1.22 -17.25
CA GLN A 27 17.89 -1.02 -16.48
C GLN A 27 18.85 -0.13 -17.26
N THR A 28 19.55 0.75 -16.55
CA THR A 28 20.65 1.55 -17.09
C THR A 28 21.96 1.07 -16.47
N ARG A 29 23.08 1.26 -17.19
CA ARG A 29 24.40 0.76 -16.77
C ARG A 29 24.95 1.46 -15.53
N ASP A 30 24.59 2.73 -15.36
CA ASP A 30 24.89 3.58 -14.21
C ASP A 30 23.87 3.41 -13.06
N GLY A 31 22.77 2.69 -13.28
CA GLY A 31 21.72 2.47 -12.28
C GLY A 31 20.89 3.70 -11.91
N SER A 32 20.99 4.79 -12.67
CA SER A 32 20.27 6.05 -12.43
C SER A 32 18.77 5.97 -12.69
N PHE A 33 18.31 4.99 -13.47
CA PHE A 33 16.90 4.87 -13.81
C PHE A 33 16.03 4.43 -12.61
N SER A 34 15.05 5.27 -12.27
CA SER A 34 13.94 4.93 -11.38
C SER A 34 12.61 5.27 -12.08
N PRO A 35 11.66 4.34 -12.15
CA PRO A 35 10.34 4.64 -12.69
C PRO A 35 9.56 5.56 -11.76
N GLU A 36 8.72 6.43 -12.33
CA GLU A 36 7.82 7.32 -11.58
C GLU A 36 6.58 6.58 -11.05
N LEU A 37 6.11 5.55 -11.79
CA LEU A 37 4.87 4.82 -11.48
C LEU A 37 4.91 4.09 -10.12
N PHE A 38 6.09 3.67 -9.67
CA PHE A 38 6.26 2.97 -8.40
C PHE A 38 7.65 3.21 -7.80
N LYS A 39 7.72 3.27 -6.47
CA LYS A 39 8.98 3.44 -5.76
C LYS A 39 9.89 2.21 -5.91
N ARG A 40 11.18 2.41 -5.69
CA ARG A 40 12.14 1.31 -5.54
C ARG A 40 11.67 0.39 -4.41
N TYR A 41 11.72 -0.92 -4.63
CA TYR A 41 11.25 -1.97 -3.70
C TYR A 41 9.73 -2.02 -3.40
N GLN A 42 8.91 -1.11 -3.92
CA GLN A 42 7.45 -1.16 -3.75
C GLN A 42 6.82 -2.41 -4.39
N ARG A 43 6.36 -3.39 -3.59
CA ARG A 43 5.81 -4.64 -4.13
C ARG A 43 4.34 -4.56 -4.53
N SER A 44 3.60 -3.59 -4.00
CA SER A 44 2.16 -3.47 -4.20
C SER A 44 1.77 -2.07 -4.67
N GLU A 45 0.74 -1.99 -5.52
CA GLU A 45 0.08 -0.76 -5.93
C GLU A 45 -0.47 -0.01 -4.70
N GLN A 46 -0.39 1.32 -4.69
CA GLN A 46 -0.91 2.12 -3.58
C GLN A 46 -2.43 1.95 -3.40
N ALA A 47 -3.19 1.92 -4.50
CA ALA A 47 -4.63 1.72 -4.44
C ALA A 47 -5.01 0.34 -3.87
N PHE A 48 -4.22 -0.70 -4.16
CA PHE A 48 -4.38 -2.01 -3.54
C PHE A 48 -4.12 -1.97 -2.03
N VAL A 49 -3.05 -1.29 -1.59
CA VAL A 49 -2.75 -1.11 -0.16
C VAL A 49 -3.86 -0.33 0.56
N LEU A 50 -4.41 0.71 -0.06
CA LEU A 50 -5.52 1.48 0.50
C LEU A 50 -6.78 0.63 0.66
N ALA A 51 -7.10 -0.22 -0.31
CA ALA A 51 -8.23 -1.14 -0.19
C ALA A 51 -8.05 -2.13 0.99
N LEU A 52 -6.82 -2.58 1.25
CA LEU A 52 -6.52 -3.42 2.41
C LEU A 52 -6.77 -2.69 3.74
N MET A 53 -6.29 -1.45 3.83
CA MET A 53 -6.48 -0.60 5.00
C MET A 53 -7.97 -0.31 5.24
N GLU A 54 -8.71 0.02 4.17
CA GLU A 54 -10.14 0.30 4.22
C GLU A 54 -10.93 -0.90 4.78
N MET A 55 -10.63 -2.13 4.33
CA MET A 55 -11.29 -3.33 4.87
C MET A 55 -11.09 -3.47 6.39
N VAL A 56 -9.89 -3.18 6.89
CA VAL A 56 -9.62 -3.22 8.34
C VAL A 56 -10.40 -2.13 9.08
N VAL A 57 -10.48 -0.92 8.51
CA VAL A 57 -11.28 0.20 9.05
C VAL A 57 -12.77 -0.16 9.09
N GLN A 58 -13.28 -0.88 8.09
CA GLN A 58 -14.66 -1.39 8.02
C GLN A 58 -14.90 -2.61 8.94
N GLY A 59 -13.92 -3.02 9.76
CA GLY A 59 -14.07 -4.08 10.75
C GLY A 59 -13.79 -5.50 10.24
N VAL A 60 -13.21 -5.65 9.04
CA VAL A 60 -12.79 -6.96 8.54
C VAL A 60 -11.51 -7.39 9.28
N SER A 61 -11.55 -8.56 9.92
CA SER A 61 -10.36 -9.08 10.62
C SER A 61 -9.19 -9.29 9.66
N THR A 62 -7.96 -9.12 10.14
CA THR A 62 -6.75 -9.29 9.31
C THR A 62 -6.62 -10.67 8.67
N ARG A 63 -7.19 -11.71 9.31
CA ARG A 63 -7.28 -13.07 8.72
C ARG A 63 -8.25 -13.10 7.55
N LYS A 64 -9.43 -12.51 7.71
CA LYS A 64 -10.43 -12.46 6.65
C LYS A 64 -9.99 -11.59 5.46
N VAL A 65 -9.20 -10.55 5.72
CA VAL A 65 -8.53 -9.76 4.66
C VAL A 65 -7.59 -10.64 3.82
N THR A 66 -6.81 -11.52 4.45
CA THR A 66 -5.97 -12.48 3.74
C THR A 66 -6.80 -13.38 2.82
N GLU A 67 -7.89 -13.96 3.34
CA GLU A 67 -8.78 -14.84 2.58
C GLU A 67 -9.42 -14.11 1.38
N VAL A 68 -9.92 -12.89 1.59
CA VAL A 68 -10.55 -12.08 0.53
C VAL A 68 -9.55 -11.72 -0.56
N THR A 69 -8.33 -11.32 -0.19
CA THR A 69 -7.30 -10.95 -1.19
C THR A 69 -6.78 -12.13 -1.98
N GLU A 70 -6.66 -13.30 -1.36
CA GLU A 70 -6.32 -14.53 -2.05
C GLU A 70 -7.41 -14.90 -3.06
N ALA A 71 -8.68 -14.86 -2.64
CA ALA A 71 -9.82 -15.20 -3.49
C ALA A 71 -10.01 -14.23 -4.67
N LEU A 72 -9.86 -12.92 -4.45
CA LEU A 72 -10.16 -11.91 -5.47
C LEU A 72 -8.95 -11.52 -6.33
N CYS A 73 -7.74 -11.52 -5.76
CA CYS A 73 -6.54 -11.00 -6.42
C CYS A 73 -5.49 -12.09 -6.70
N GLY A 74 -5.74 -13.35 -6.31
CA GLY A 74 -4.78 -14.44 -6.48
C GLY A 74 -3.46 -14.23 -5.73
N ALA A 75 -3.47 -13.36 -4.71
CA ALA A 75 -2.28 -12.98 -3.94
C ALA A 75 -2.61 -12.95 -2.46
N SER A 76 -2.01 -13.87 -1.70
CA SER A 76 -2.17 -13.94 -0.25
C SER A 76 -1.17 -13.00 0.46
N PHE A 77 -1.65 -12.23 1.43
CA PHE A 77 -0.81 -11.41 2.31
C PHE A 77 -0.94 -11.90 3.75
N SER A 78 0.18 -12.01 4.46
CA SER A 78 0.14 -12.46 5.85
C SER A 78 -0.59 -11.45 6.75
N LYS A 79 -1.20 -11.95 7.83
CA LYS A 79 -1.85 -11.10 8.86
C LYS A 79 -0.92 -9.99 9.38
N SER A 80 0.38 -10.27 9.50
CA SER A 80 1.38 -9.31 9.97
C SER A 80 1.67 -8.25 8.91
N THR A 81 1.66 -8.61 7.63
CA THR A 81 1.74 -7.63 6.53
C THR A 81 0.55 -6.69 6.56
N VAL A 82 -0.68 -7.21 6.69
CA VAL A 82 -1.90 -6.38 6.78
C VAL A 82 -1.84 -5.46 8.01
N SER A 83 -1.43 -5.98 9.16
CA SER A 83 -1.25 -5.19 10.39
C SER A 83 -0.19 -4.09 10.22
N ALA A 84 0.95 -4.39 9.60
CA ALA A 84 2.03 -3.43 9.38
C ALA A 84 1.61 -2.31 8.41
N LEU A 85 0.78 -2.62 7.41
CA LEU A 85 0.18 -1.60 6.55
C LEU A 85 -0.74 -0.68 7.37
N CYS A 86 -1.60 -1.23 8.21
CA CYS A 86 -2.55 -0.45 9.01
C CYS A 86 -1.88 0.41 10.09
N ALA A 87 -0.68 0.04 10.58
CA ALA A 87 0.08 0.85 11.53
C ALA A 87 0.40 2.27 10.99
N GLY A 88 0.42 2.44 9.67
CA GLY A 88 0.54 3.77 9.05
C GLY A 88 -0.66 4.69 9.29
N LEU A 89 -1.80 4.16 9.73
CA LEU A 89 -2.99 4.93 10.10
C LEU A 89 -2.92 5.46 11.53
N ASP A 90 -2.13 4.84 12.41
CA ASP A 90 -2.04 5.17 13.83
C ASP A 90 -1.80 6.67 14.09
N PRO A 91 -0.89 7.36 13.36
CA PRO A 91 -0.69 8.80 13.55
C PRO A 91 -1.95 9.62 13.24
N ARG A 92 -2.72 9.24 12.22
CA ARG A 92 -3.95 9.95 11.82
C ARG A 92 -5.07 9.69 12.82
N VAL A 93 -5.22 8.45 13.27
CA VAL A 93 -6.19 8.07 14.31
C VAL A 93 -5.88 8.80 15.61
N ARG A 94 -4.61 8.82 16.02
CA ARG A 94 -4.15 9.54 17.21
C ARG A 94 -4.44 11.04 17.11
N ALA A 95 -4.09 11.67 16.00
CA ALA A 95 -4.37 13.08 15.78
C ALA A 95 -5.87 13.41 15.82
N PHE A 96 -6.72 12.51 15.33
CA PHE A 96 -8.18 12.65 15.41
C PHE A 96 -8.69 12.53 16.86
N ASN A 97 -8.17 11.55 17.62
CA ASN A 97 -8.58 11.30 19.00
C ASN A 97 -8.10 12.40 19.97
N GLU A 98 -6.89 12.92 19.77
CA GLU A 98 -6.27 13.95 20.62
C GLU A 98 -6.62 15.39 20.18
N ARG A 99 -7.50 15.56 19.18
CA ARG A 99 -7.84 16.89 18.66
C ARG A 99 -8.53 17.75 19.73
N ARG A 100 -8.21 19.04 19.76
CA ARG A 100 -8.93 20.00 20.61
C ARG A 100 -10.35 20.18 20.11
N LEU A 101 -11.32 20.04 21.00
CA LEU A 101 -12.71 20.39 20.75
C LEU A 101 -12.92 21.85 21.15
N THR A 102 -12.98 22.76 20.17
CA THR A 102 -13.04 24.22 20.43
C THR A 102 -14.45 24.79 20.38
N ALA A 103 -15.44 23.99 19.98
CA ALA A 103 -16.83 24.42 19.93
C ALA A 103 -17.52 24.29 21.29
N GLU A 104 -18.61 25.02 21.48
CA GLU A 104 -19.54 24.80 22.59
C GLU A 104 -20.44 23.61 22.29
N TYR A 105 -20.51 22.65 23.22
CA TYR A 105 -21.34 21.46 23.10
C TYR A 105 -22.42 21.49 24.19
N PRO A 106 -23.64 21.95 23.89
CA PRO A 106 -24.71 22.05 24.90
C PRO A 106 -25.15 20.69 25.44
N PHE A 107 -24.92 19.61 24.68
CA PHE A 107 -25.21 18.24 25.07
C PHE A 107 -24.08 17.31 24.63
N VAL A 108 -23.76 16.32 25.46
CA VAL A 108 -22.84 15.22 25.18
C VAL A 108 -23.50 13.92 25.60
N LEU A 109 -23.50 12.95 24.69
CA LEU A 109 -23.93 11.57 24.97
C LEU A 109 -22.69 10.75 25.25
N VAL A 110 -22.68 10.06 26.39
CA VAL A 110 -21.60 9.16 26.82
C VAL A 110 -22.12 7.74 26.80
#